data_AF-A0AAW9DIF7-F1
#
_entry.id   AF-A0AAW9DIF7-F1
#
_cell.length_a   1.000
_cell.length_b   1.000
_cell.length_c   1.000
_cell.angle_alpha   90.00
_cell.angle_beta   90.00
_cell.angle_gamma   90.00
#
_symmetry.space_group_name_H-M   'P 1'
#
loop_
_entity.id
_entity.type
_entity.pdbx_description
1 polymer ?
#
loop_
_entity_poly.entity_id
_entity_poly.type
_entity_poly.pdbx_seq_one_letter_code
_entity_poly.pdbx_strand_id
1 'polypeptide(L)'
;LFRSGEKIYQEHELLSQVAYPNIEYSTYYYKATSLFAGAVHADRHKDLAGVPVAFGDYEYHYDWLGTYLNFSQDGPSYKGNIAYDRQTWSKLPLFYNTEKVDTDDFATVPSQELSLVKDMSNQLVEVAITFDKKYSFGDLQTMLPQNLKKNWYWIGTASKKNTADFRIDQLFGFQGEALKVYEPDAELPIEAAAWNPLTPMKKMAEQYNHYLGEYALVTDVKTFLDKFGKTDFSKQEEIDQLEFAGIILTGKAE
;
A
#
# COMPACT_ATOMS: atom_id res chain seq x y z
N LEU A 1 -18.82 -0.49 21.55
CA LEU A 1 -19.45 -1.20 20.41
C LEU A 1 -19.55 -0.27 19.20
N PHE A 2 -20.55 0.61 19.07
CA PHE A 2 -20.57 1.55 17.92
C PHE A 2 -19.30 2.43 17.86
N ARG A 3 -18.87 2.99 19.00
CA ARG A 3 -17.60 3.73 19.10
C ARG A 3 -16.35 2.88 18.80
N SER A 4 -16.43 1.57 19.02
CA SER A 4 -15.32 0.65 18.75
C SER A 4 -15.20 0.37 17.25
N GLY A 5 -16.34 0.12 16.59
CA GLY A 5 -16.40 -0.05 15.15
C GLY A 5 -16.02 1.22 14.39
N GLU A 6 -16.50 2.38 14.81
CA GLU A 6 -16.13 3.67 14.19
C GLU A 6 -14.62 3.94 14.29
N LYS A 7 -14.02 3.66 15.46
CA LYS A 7 -12.57 3.80 15.65
C LYS A 7 -11.80 2.86 14.72
N ILE A 8 -12.20 1.59 14.65
CA ILE A 8 -11.60 0.59 13.74
C ILE A 8 -11.69 1.07 12.30
N TYR A 9 -12.86 1.56 11.88
CA TYR A 9 -13.09 2.08 10.55
C TYR A 9 -12.13 3.23 10.22
N GLN A 10 -12.02 4.23 11.10
CA GLN A 10 -11.12 5.38 10.90
C GLN A 10 -9.64 4.99 10.87
N GLU A 11 -9.21 4.08 11.74
CA GLU A 11 -7.84 3.56 11.77
C GLU A 11 -7.51 2.82 10.47
N HIS A 12 -8.43 1.97 10.00
CA HIS A 12 -8.25 1.20 8.79
C HIS A 12 -8.32 2.09 7.53
N GLU A 13 -9.27 3.03 7.45
CA GLU A 13 -9.37 4.00 6.35
C GLU A 13 -8.07 4.79 6.21
N LEU A 14 -7.49 5.25 7.33
CA LEU A 14 -6.22 5.95 7.30
C LEU A 14 -5.08 5.05 6.81
N LEU A 15 -5.00 3.81 7.32
CA LEU A 15 -3.96 2.86 6.91
C LEU A 15 -4.06 2.53 5.42
N SER A 16 -5.28 2.35 4.89
CA SER A 16 -5.54 2.07 3.47
C SER A 16 -5.09 3.19 2.52
N GLN A 17 -5.02 4.43 3.00
CA GLN A 17 -4.55 5.56 2.19
C GLN A 17 -3.04 5.58 2.03
N VAL A 18 -2.29 4.87 2.88
CA VAL A 18 -0.82 4.90 2.90
C VAL A 18 -0.16 3.54 2.77
N ALA A 19 -0.92 2.44 2.84
CA ALA A 19 -0.44 1.07 2.74
C ALA A 19 -1.36 0.27 1.79
N TYR A 20 -1.26 -1.07 1.80
CA TYR A 20 -2.04 -1.96 0.93
C TYR A 20 -1.79 -1.72 -0.57
N PRO A 21 -0.58 -2.05 -1.07
CA PRO A 21 -0.21 -1.81 -2.45
C PRO A 21 -1.20 -2.40 -3.48
N ASN A 22 -1.81 -1.52 -4.27
CA ASN A 22 -2.85 -1.81 -5.27
C ASN A 22 -4.06 -2.60 -4.75
N ILE A 23 -4.48 -2.35 -3.51
CA ILE A 23 -5.71 -2.91 -2.96
C ILE A 23 -6.61 -1.76 -2.54
N GLU A 24 -7.79 -1.71 -3.16
CA GLU A 24 -8.83 -0.73 -2.92
C GLU A 24 -9.99 -1.35 -2.14
N TYR A 25 -10.80 -0.47 -1.54
CA TYR A 25 -11.91 -0.83 -0.67
C TYR A 25 -13.19 -0.27 -1.25
N SER A 26 -14.15 -1.15 -1.52
CA SER A 26 -15.40 -0.77 -2.22
C SER A 26 -16.56 -0.53 -1.27
N THR A 27 -16.64 -1.27 -0.17
CA THR A 27 -17.69 -1.08 0.84
C THR A 27 -17.11 -1.25 2.24
N TYR A 28 -17.67 -0.49 3.19
CA TYR A 28 -17.47 -0.71 4.62
C TYR A 28 -18.82 -0.89 5.27
N TYR A 29 -18.99 -1.97 6.05
CA TYR A 29 -20.22 -2.18 6.80
C TYR A 29 -20.00 -2.96 8.09
N TYR A 30 -20.93 -2.78 9.02
CA TYR A 30 -20.92 -3.43 10.31
C TYR A 30 -21.63 -4.78 10.23
N LYS A 31 -20.91 -5.87 10.50
CA LYS A 31 -21.49 -7.20 10.69
C LYS A 31 -21.78 -7.44 12.17
N ALA A 32 -23.04 -7.26 12.57
CA ALA A 32 -23.45 -7.60 13.94
C ALA A 32 -23.49 -9.13 14.11
N THR A 33 -22.65 -9.67 15.00
CA THR A 33 -22.62 -11.12 15.30
C THR A 33 -23.37 -11.47 16.59
N SER A 34 -23.52 -10.50 17.50
CA SER A 34 -24.37 -10.60 18.68
C SER A 34 -24.76 -9.20 19.21
N LEU A 35 -25.51 -9.13 20.32
CA LEU A 35 -25.83 -7.86 20.99
C LEU A 35 -24.60 -7.07 21.43
N PHE A 36 -23.48 -7.75 21.70
CA PHE A 36 -22.26 -7.14 22.23
C PHE A 36 -21.02 -7.44 21.41
N ALA A 37 -21.16 -7.92 20.17
CA ALA A 37 -20.03 -8.24 19.31
C ALA A 37 -20.38 -8.02 17.83
N GLY A 38 -19.36 -7.77 17.04
CA GLY A 38 -19.49 -7.64 15.60
C GLY A 38 -18.12 -7.56 14.92
N ALA A 39 -18.14 -7.19 13.65
CA ALA A 39 -16.96 -6.90 12.87
C ALA A 39 -17.20 -5.65 12.01
N VAL A 40 -16.14 -4.88 11.79
CA VAL A 40 -16.05 -4.01 10.63
C VAL A 40 -15.60 -4.90 9.48
N HIS A 41 -16.40 -4.97 8.43
CA HIS A 41 -16.09 -5.67 7.19
C HIS A 41 -15.76 -4.66 6.10
N ALA A 42 -14.79 -5.01 5.26
CA ALA A 42 -14.57 -4.32 4.00
C ALA A 42 -14.37 -5.28 2.82
N ASP A 43 -15.12 -5.02 1.74
CA ASP A 43 -14.90 -5.70 0.45
C ASP A 43 -13.72 -5.05 -0.27
N ARG A 44 -12.77 -5.88 -0.73
CA ARG A 44 -11.53 -5.41 -1.35
C ARG A 44 -11.40 -5.88 -2.79
N HIS A 45 -10.78 -5.05 -3.62
CA HIS A 45 -10.45 -5.39 -4.99
C HIS A 45 -9.09 -4.80 -5.37
N LYS A 46 -8.46 -5.37 -6.38
CA LYS A 46 -7.31 -4.78 -7.07
C LYS A 46 -7.78 -4.06 -8.32
N ASP A 47 -7.03 -3.04 -8.73
CA ASP A 47 -7.23 -2.44 -10.04
C ASP A 47 -6.19 -2.95 -11.04
N LEU A 48 -6.64 -3.65 -12.08
CA LEU A 48 -5.82 -4.04 -13.22
C LEU A 48 -6.18 -3.19 -14.44
N ALA A 49 -5.43 -2.12 -14.66
CA ALA A 49 -5.60 -1.19 -15.78
C ALA A 49 -7.05 -0.67 -15.95
N GLY A 50 -7.71 -0.33 -14.85
CA GLY A 50 -9.09 0.15 -14.77
C GLY A 50 -10.13 -0.96 -14.54
N VAL A 51 -9.72 -2.23 -14.48
CA VAL A 51 -10.62 -3.37 -14.25
C VAL A 51 -10.51 -3.85 -12.81
N PRO A 52 -11.60 -3.79 -12.01
CA PRO A 52 -11.59 -4.31 -10.66
C PRO A 52 -11.53 -5.84 -10.67
N VAL A 53 -10.59 -6.39 -9.92
CA VAL A 53 -10.42 -7.84 -9.71
C VAL A 53 -10.60 -8.16 -8.24
N ALA A 54 -11.43 -9.16 -7.95
CA ALA A 54 -11.73 -9.55 -6.58
C ALA A 54 -10.47 -9.87 -5.78
N PHE A 55 -10.43 -9.41 -4.53
CA PHE A 55 -9.38 -9.71 -3.56
C PHE A 55 -10.01 -10.20 -2.25
N GLY A 56 -9.23 -10.80 -1.35
CA GLY A 56 -9.76 -11.29 -0.08
C GLY A 56 -10.43 -10.17 0.71
N ASP A 57 -11.45 -10.45 1.52
CA ASP A 57 -12.10 -9.43 2.35
C ASP A 57 -11.25 -9.05 3.58
N TYR A 58 -11.62 -7.96 4.26
CA TYR A 58 -11.00 -7.55 5.52
C TYR A 58 -12.03 -7.57 6.64
N GLU A 59 -11.71 -8.26 7.74
CA GLU A 59 -12.53 -8.23 8.95
C GLU A 59 -11.70 -7.80 10.17
N TYR A 60 -12.26 -6.88 10.95
CA TYR A 60 -11.73 -6.51 12.27
C TYR A 60 -12.87 -6.62 13.28
N HIS A 61 -12.75 -7.63 14.13
CA HIS A 61 -13.75 -7.98 15.13
C HIS A 61 -13.64 -7.08 16.36
N TYR A 62 -14.78 -6.86 17.00
CA TYR A 62 -14.86 -6.21 18.29
C TYR A 62 -15.93 -6.89 19.15
N ASP A 63 -15.73 -6.85 20.46
CA ASP A 63 -16.70 -7.23 21.45
C ASP A 63 -16.65 -6.26 22.66
N TRP A 64 -17.24 -6.66 23.77
CA TRP A 64 -17.22 -5.89 25.01
C TRP A 64 -15.88 -5.95 25.77
N LEU A 65 -15.01 -6.90 25.44
CA LEU A 65 -13.67 -7.07 26.02
C LEU A 65 -12.59 -6.33 25.22
N GLY A 66 -12.83 -6.07 23.93
CA GLY A 66 -11.91 -5.27 23.13
C GLY A 66 -12.08 -5.45 21.63
N THR A 67 -10.98 -5.30 20.92
CA THR A 67 -10.89 -5.47 19.47
C THR A 67 -9.90 -6.59 19.15
N TYR A 68 -10.18 -7.35 18.09
CA TYR A 68 -9.35 -8.44 17.63
C TYR A 68 -9.23 -8.42 16.11
N LEU A 69 -7.98 -8.34 15.63
CA LEU A 69 -7.64 -8.39 14.22
C LEU A 69 -6.91 -9.70 13.94
N ASN A 70 -7.39 -10.49 12.98
CA ASN A 70 -6.64 -11.62 12.49
C ASN A 70 -5.58 -11.16 11.48
N PHE A 71 -4.37 -10.86 11.97
CA PHE A 71 -3.25 -10.43 11.12
C PHE A 71 -2.88 -11.41 10.00
N SER A 72 -3.33 -12.67 10.03
CA SER A 72 -3.08 -13.59 8.92
C SER A 72 -3.79 -13.18 7.63
N GLN A 73 -4.87 -12.39 7.69
CA GLN A 73 -5.62 -11.98 6.48
C GLN A 73 -4.80 -11.08 5.55
N ASP A 74 -3.82 -10.36 6.10
CA ASP A 74 -2.88 -9.51 5.36
C ASP A 74 -1.48 -10.14 5.28
N GLY A 75 -1.33 -11.34 5.83
CA GLY A 75 -0.10 -12.11 5.83
C GLY A 75 0.01 -12.99 4.58
N PRO A 76 1.12 -12.91 3.83
CA PRO A 76 1.31 -13.72 2.63
C PRO A 76 1.30 -15.23 2.94
N SER A 77 0.85 -16.01 1.97
CA SER A 77 1.08 -17.46 1.86
C SER A 77 2.11 -17.71 0.78
N TYR A 78 3.18 -18.46 1.08
CA TYR A 78 4.28 -18.68 0.14
C TYR A 78 4.23 -20.03 -0.54
N LYS A 79 4.51 -20.03 -1.86
CA LYS A 79 4.89 -21.23 -2.62
C LYS A 79 6.22 -20.94 -3.34
N GLY A 80 7.32 -21.41 -2.76
CA GLY A 80 8.65 -20.96 -3.17
C GLY A 80 8.87 -19.50 -2.80
N ASN A 81 9.30 -18.68 -3.76
CA ASN A 81 9.50 -17.24 -3.58
C ASN A 81 8.32 -16.36 -4.04
N ILE A 82 7.18 -16.97 -4.37
CA ILE A 82 5.97 -16.26 -4.77
C ILE A 82 5.01 -16.19 -3.57
N ALA A 83 4.52 -14.99 -3.28
CA ALA A 83 3.50 -14.74 -2.27
C ALA A 83 2.10 -14.71 -2.87
N TYR A 84 1.16 -15.23 -2.10
CA TYR A 84 -0.25 -15.31 -2.45
C TYR A 84 -1.11 -14.77 -1.31
N ASP A 85 -2.21 -14.13 -1.68
CA ASP A 85 -3.30 -13.87 -0.77
C ASP A 85 -3.89 -15.21 -0.28
N ARG A 86 -4.21 -15.29 1.01
CA ARG A 86 -4.67 -16.54 1.63
C ARG A 86 -6.09 -16.90 1.25
N GLN A 87 -6.92 -15.91 0.94
CA GLN A 87 -8.34 -16.14 0.64
C GLN A 87 -8.56 -16.48 -0.83
N THR A 88 -7.97 -15.69 -1.72
CA THR A 88 -8.20 -15.79 -3.17
C THR A 88 -7.13 -16.57 -3.92
N TRP A 89 -5.96 -16.83 -3.30
CA TRP A 89 -4.78 -17.36 -3.97
C TRP A 89 -4.33 -16.51 -5.19
N SER A 90 -4.70 -15.23 -5.19
CA SER A 90 -4.15 -14.25 -6.12
C SER A 90 -2.71 -13.93 -5.71
N LYS A 91 -1.81 -13.76 -6.68
CA LYS A 91 -0.42 -13.34 -6.37
C LYS A 91 -0.41 -11.98 -5.69
N LEU A 92 0.45 -11.82 -4.70
CA LEU A 92 0.71 -10.54 -4.03
C LEU A 92 1.89 -9.84 -4.70
N PRO A 93 1.79 -8.53 -4.97
CA PRO A 93 2.94 -7.74 -5.38
C PRO A 93 3.96 -7.72 -4.24
N LEU A 94 5.17 -8.23 -4.50
CA LEU A 94 6.27 -8.21 -3.54
C LEU A 94 7.27 -7.12 -3.89
N PHE A 95 7.67 -6.37 -2.87
CA PHE A 95 8.81 -5.47 -2.92
C PHE A 95 9.98 -6.07 -2.16
N TYR A 96 11.20 -5.74 -2.58
CA TYR A 96 12.43 -6.27 -2.00
C TYR A 96 13.28 -5.13 -1.43
N ASN A 97 13.85 -5.36 -0.25
CA ASN A 97 14.84 -4.45 0.29
C ASN A 97 16.22 -4.75 -0.31
N THR A 98 16.75 -3.83 -1.12
CA THR A 98 18.06 -3.98 -1.76
C THR A 98 19.24 -3.81 -0.79
N GLU A 99 19.00 -3.25 0.40
CA GLU A 99 19.99 -3.04 1.46
C GLU A 99 19.87 -4.05 2.62
N LYS A 100 19.07 -5.10 2.45
CA LYS A 100 18.89 -6.10 3.50
C LYS A 100 20.22 -6.76 3.88
N VAL A 101 20.34 -7.11 5.16
CA VAL A 101 21.39 -8.03 5.60
C VAL A 101 20.83 -9.43 5.45
N ASP A 102 21.52 -10.28 4.68
CA ASP A 102 21.07 -11.64 4.39
C ASP A 102 20.60 -12.37 5.65
N THR A 103 19.36 -12.83 5.59
CA THR A 103 18.75 -13.76 6.55
C THR A 103 18.44 -15.05 5.81
N ASP A 104 18.54 -16.19 6.49
CA ASP A 104 18.16 -17.53 5.97
C ASP A 104 16.63 -17.71 5.79
N ASP A 105 15.91 -16.62 5.50
CA ASP A 105 14.45 -16.59 5.43
C ASP A 105 13.91 -17.02 4.06
N PHE A 106 12.61 -17.33 4.05
CA PHE A 106 11.86 -17.63 2.83
C PHE A 106 11.75 -16.39 1.93
N ALA A 107 11.62 -16.62 0.62
CA ALA A 107 11.37 -15.57 -0.38
C ALA A 107 12.37 -14.40 -0.37
N THR A 108 13.64 -14.65 -0.04
CA THR A 108 14.73 -13.67 -0.08
C THR A 108 15.14 -13.26 -1.50
N VAL A 109 14.77 -14.04 -2.52
CA VAL A 109 15.15 -13.80 -3.92
C VAL A 109 13.92 -13.42 -4.74
N PRO A 110 13.94 -12.29 -5.48
CA PRO A 110 12.88 -11.93 -6.41
C PRO A 110 12.56 -13.04 -7.40
N SER A 111 11.27 -13.26 -7.69
CA SER A 111 10.80 -14.25 -8.65
C SER A 111 11.16 -13.92 -10.11
N GLN A 112 11.52 -12.66 -10.41
CA GLN A 112 11.94 -12.18 -11.74
C GLN A 112 10.96 -12.57 -12.87
N GLU A 113 9.66 -12.38 -12.60
CA GLU A 113 8.58 -12.88 -13.45
C GLU A 113 8.26 -12.00 -14.66
N LEU A 114 8.90 -10.84 -14.82
CA LEU A 114 8.64 -9.92 -15.94
C LEU A 114 8.83 -10.60 -17.30
N SER A 115 9.77 -11.54 -17.40
CA SER A 115 10.02 -12.31 -18.63
C SER A 115 8.85 -13.21 -19.05
N LEU A 116 7.95 -13.56 -18.14
CA LEU A 116 6.76 -14.40 -18.40
C LEU A 116 5.62 -13.59 -19.02
N VAL A 117 5.64 -12.26 -18.91
CA VAL A 117 4.56 -11.38 -19.41
C VAL A 117 4.40 -11.50 -20.94
N LYS A 118 5.50 -11.75 -21.66
CA LYS A 118 5.47 -11.98 -23.12
C LYS A 118 4.63 -13.20 -23.53
N ASP A 119 4.45 -14.16 -22.62
CA ASP A 119 3.67 -15.39 -22.86
C ASP A 119 2.20 -15.22 -22.44
N MET A 120 1.81 -14.02 -21.97
CA MET A 120 0.47 -13.68 -21.47
C MET A 120 -0.29 -12.75 -22.43
N SER A 121 -0.03 -12.83 -23.74
CA SER A 121 -0.62 -11.93 -24.73
C SER A 121 -2.14 -11.78 -24.57
N ASN A 122 -2.61 -10.53 -24.60
CA ASN A 122 -3.98 -10.09 -24.37
C ASN A 122 -4.54 -10.24 -22.95
N GLN A 123 -3.72 -10.61 -21.96
CA GLN A 123 -4.14 -10.64 -20.56
C GLN A 123 -3.82 -9.32 -19.86
N LEU A 124 -4.62 -8.98 -18.84
CA LEU A 124 -4.28 -7.92 -17.89
C LEU A 124 -3.28 -8.46 -16.88
N VAL A 125 -2.21 -7.70 -16.65
CA VAL A 125 -1.09 -8.12 -15.81
C VAL A 125 -0.78 -7.05 -14.78
N GLU A 126 -0.44 -7.49 -13.57
CA GLU A 126 0.15 -6.70 -12.50
C GLU A 126 1.60 -7.12 -12.31
N VAL A 127 2.51 -6.15 -12.24
CA VAL A 127 3.91 -6.39 -11.90
C VAL A 127 4.36 -5.39 -10.85
N ALA A 128 4.90 -5.90 -9.74
CA ALA A 128 5.67 -5.10 -8.80
C ALA A 128 7.14 -5.08 -9.21
N ILE A 129 7.73 -3.89 -9.26
CA ILE A 129 9.13 -3.67 -9.58
C ILE A 129 9.77 -3.01 -8.37
N THR A 130 10.85 -3.63 -7.88
CA THR A 130 11.77 -3.01 -6.94
C THR A 130 12.92 -2.40 -7.73
N PHE A 131 13.26 -1.17 -7.41
CA PHE A 131 14.38 -0.46 -8.03
C PHE A 131 15.70 -0.78 -7.31
N ASP A 132 16.82 -0.66 -8.02
CA ASP A 132 18.16 -0.86 -7.47
C ASP A 132 18.53 0.23 -6.44
N LYS A 133 17.97 1.43 -6.61
CA LYS A 133 18.04 2.56 -5.69
C LYS A 133 16.70 3.29 -5.70
N LYS A 134 16.53 4.27 -4.81
CA LYS A 134 15.39 5.18 -4.91
C LYS A 134 15.55 6.11 -6.11
N TYR A 135 14.48 6.28 -6.88
CA TYR A 135 14.42 7.22 -7.99
C TYR A 135 13.45 8.35 -7.65
N SER A 136 13.74 9.55 -8.15
CA SER A 136 12.82 10.68 -8.03
C SER A 136 11.56 10.43 -8.87
N PHE A 137 10.44 11.03 -8.49
CA PHE A 137 9.19 10.90 -9.21
C PHE A 137 9.31 11.41 -10.65
N GLY A 138 10.02 12.53 -10.84
CA GLY A 138 10.29 13.08 -12.18
C GLY A 138 11.11 12.12 -13.07
N ASP A 139 12.12 11.45 -12.51
CA ASP A 139 12.86 10.42 -13.24
C ASP A 139 11.95 9.25 -13.64
N LEU A 140 11.11 8.79 -12.70
CA LEU A 140 10.18 7.69 -12.94
C LEU A 140 9.14 8.04 -14.01
N GLN A 141 8.65 9.27 -14.06
CA GLN A 141 7.76 9.74 -15.12
C GLN A 141 8.42 9.67 -16.50
N THR A 142 9.74 9.86 -16.58
CA THR A 142 10.50 9.78 -17.83
C THR A 142 10.85 8.34 -18.21
N MET A 143 11.20 7.51 -17.23
CA MET A 143 11.67 6.14 -17.44
C MET A 143 10.55 5.13 -17.68
N LEU A 144 9.38 5.34 -17.07
CA LEU A 144 8.30 4.36 -17.09
C LEU A 144 7.43 4.48 -18.35
N PRO A 145 6.99 3.35 -18.94
CA PRO A 145 6.14 3.38 -20.13
C PRO A 145 4.82 4.11 -19.87
N GLN A 146 4.45 5.06 -20.74
CA GLN A 146 3.24 5.88 -20.57
C GLN A 146 1.93 5.09 -20.73
N ASN A 147 1.96 3.99 -21.49
CA ASN A 147 0.81 3.11 -21.73
C ASN A 147 0.42 2.22 -20.54
N LEU A 148 1.25 2.15 -19.49
CA LEU A 148 0.96 1.39 -18.28
C LEU A 148 0.34 2.27 -17.21
N LYS A 149 -0.63 1.74 -16.46
CA LYS A 149 -1.15 2.37 -15.25
C LYS A 149 -0.13 2.21 -14.12
N LYS A 150 0.09 3.29 -13.36
CA LYS A 150 0.99 3.33 -12.21
C LYS A 150 0.14 3.26 -10.95
N ASN A 151 -0.09 2.04 -10.47
CA ASN A 151 -1.06 1.79 -9.40
C ASN A 151 -0.54 2.20 -8.03
N TRP A 152 0.75 1.92 -7.74
CA TRP A 152 1.31 2.16 -6.41
C TRP A 152 2.79 2.50 -6.46
N TYR A 153 3.19 3.56 -5.78
CA TYR A 153 4.59 3.93 -5.56
C TYR A 153 5.00 3.59 -4.13
N TRP A 154 6.00 2.72 -3.97
CA TRP A 154 6.47 2.25 -2.67
C TRP A 154 7.63 3.13 -2.16
N ILE A 155 7.55 3.62 -0.92
CA ILE A 155 8.57 4.52 -0.34
C ILE A 155 9.86 3.80 0.08
N GLY A 156 9.85 2.47 0.07
CA GLY A 156 10.93 1.63 0.57
C GLY A 156 10.85 1.39 2.07
N THR A 157 11.91 0.78 2.62
CA THR A 157 12.10 0.62 4.06
C THR A 157 13.46 1.17 4.48
N ALA A 158 13.55 1.75 5.68
CA ALA A 158 14.78 2.11 6.37
C ALA A 158 15.32 0.95 7.23
N SER A 159 14.58 -0.15 7.33
CA SER A 159 15.09 -1.36 7.98
C SER A 159 16.11 -2.08 7.10
N LYS A 160 16.92 -2.95 7.70
CA LYS A 160 17.75 -3.93 6.98
C LYS A 160 17.11 -5.31 6.89
N LYS A 161 15.79 -5.40 7.15
CA LYS A 161 15.04 -6.65 7.16
C LYS A 161 14.64 -7.05 5.75
N ASN A 162 14.32 -8.33 5.58
CA ASN A 162 13.69 -8.83 4.37
C ASN A 162 12.24 -8.32 4.31
N THR A 163 11.88 -7.58 3.26
CA THR A 163 10.52 -7.06 3.09
C THR A 163 9.51 -8.14 2.72
N ALA A 164 9.95 -9.37 2.42
CA ALA A 164 9.04 -10.52 2.36
C ALA A 164 8.41 -10.84 3.74
N ASP A 165 9.02 -10.41 4.84
CA ASP A 165 8.44 -10.56 6.18
C ASP A 165 7.33 -9.54 6.45
N PHE A 166 7.17 -8.54 5.57
CA PHE A 166 6.22 -7.47 5.74
C PHE A 166 4.88 -7.92 5.18
N ARG A 167 3.83 -7.69 5.97
CA ARG A 167 2.46 -7.85 5.48
C ARG A 167 2.10 -6.70 4.54
N ILE A 168 1.05 -6.89 3.75
CA ILE A 168 0.59 -5.85 2.80
C ILE A 168 0.17 -4.54 3.49
N ASP A 169 -0.29 -4.61 4.74
CA ASP A 169 -0.62 -3.46 5.59
C ASP A 169 0.61 -2.74 6.17
N GLN A 170 1.82 -3.21 5.84
CA GLN A 170 3.10 -2.67 6.33
C GLN A 170 3.98 -2.12 5.19
N LEU A 171 3.46 -2.13 3.96
CA LEU A 171 4.15 -1.64 2.77
C LEU A 171 3.64 -0.25 2.41
N PHE A 172 4.34 0.78 2.89
CA PHE A 172 3.87 2.16 2.77
C PHE A 172 4.16 2.81 1.41
N GLY A 173 3.29 3.69 0.96
CA GLY A 173 3.33 4.23 -0.39
C GLY A 173 2.19 5.18 -0.72
N PHE A 174 2.04 5.42 -2.01
CA PHE A 174 0.99 6.25 -2.57
C PHE A 174 0.38 5.57 -3.78
N GLN A 175 -0.93 5.75 -3.95
CA GLN A 175 -1.56 5.53 -5.24
C GLN A 175 -0.98 6.51 -6.26
N GLY A 176 -0.77 6.08 -7.51
CA GLY A 176 -0.18 6.96 -8.52
C GLY A 176 -1.02 8.19 -8.82
N GLU A 177 -2.34 8.05 -8.74
CA GLU A 177 -3.30 9.15 -8.93
C GLU A 177 -3.24 10.21 -7.83
N ALA A 178 -2.63 9.87 -6.69
CA ALA A 178 -2.39 10.80 -5.60
C ALA A 178 -1.14 11.69 -5.83
N LEU A 179 -0.26 11.35 -6.78
CA LEU A 179 0.97 12.07 -7.07
C LEU A 179 0.81 13.02 -8.27
N LYS A 180 -0.14 13.94 -8.15
CA LYS A 180 -0.42 14.96 -9.16
C LYS A 180 -0.55 16.33 -8.51
N VAL A 181 -0.34 17.39 -9.30
CA VAL A 181 -0.61 18.75 -8.83
C VAL A 181 -2.06 18.83 -8.35
N TYR A 182 -2.21 19.30 -7.13
CA TYR A 182 -3.49 19.64 -6.55
C TYR A 182 -3.89 21.05 -6.98
N GLU A 183 -5.02 21.15 -7.67
CA GLU A 183 -5.64 22.42 -8.00
C GLU A 183 -6.76 22.69 -6.98
N PRO A 184 -6.61 23.67 -6.07
CA PRO A 184 -7.67 24.01 -5.13
C PRO A 184 -8.91 24.47 -5.88
N ASP A 185 -10.06 23.91 -5.50
CA ASP A 185 -11.35 24.41 -5.97
C ASP A 185 -11.51 25.84 -5.44
N ALA A 186 -11.53 26.81 -6.36
CA ALA A 186 -11.63 28.23 -6.03
C ALA A 186 -12.95 28.59 -5.33
N GLU A 187 -13.95 27.72 -5.37
CA GLU A 187 -15.25 27.92 -4.73
C GLU A 187 -15.32 27.35 -3.30
N LEU A 188 -14.34 26.52 -2.90
CA LEU A 188 -14.30 25.92 -1.56
C LEU A 188 -13.46 26.76 -0.58
N PRO A 189 -13.84 26.83 0.71
CA PRO A 189 -12.98 27.40 1.74
C PRO A 189 -11.60 26.73 1.75
N ILE A 190 -10.53 27.49 1.96
CA ILE A 190 -9.13 27.02 1.94
C ILE A 190 -8.93 25.77 2.82
N GLU A 191 -9.62 25.68 3.95
CA GLU A 191 -9.58 24.55 4.88
C GLU A 191 -10.24 23.27 4.33
N ALA A 192 -11.24 23.42 3.46
CA ALA A 192 -11.90 22.32 2.74
C ALA A 192 -11.14 21.95 1.45
N ALA A 193 -10.35 22.88 0.90
CA ALA A 193 -9.55 22.74 -0.32
C ALA A 193 -8.08 22.38 -0.05
N ALA A 194 -7.73 21.76 1.09
CA ALA A 194 -6.34 21.45 1.43
C ALA A 194 -6.05 19.94 1.30
N TRP A 195 -6.43 19.33 0.18
CA TRP A 195 -6.07 17.93 -0.07
C TRP A 195 -4.55 17.82 -0.24
N ASN A 196 -3.92 16.96 0.56
CA ASN A 196 -2.51 16.67 0.49
C ASN A 196 -2.30 15.19 0.83
N PRO A 197 -1.70 14.39 -0.07
CA PRO A 197 -1.53 12.95 0.14
C PRO A 197 -0.54 12.61 1.25
N LEU A 198 0.24 13.58 1.76
CA LEU A 198 1.06 13.42 2.97
C LEU A 198 0.25 13.53 4.25
N THR A 199 -0.97 14.06 4.23
CA THR A 199 -1.79 14.22 5.44
C THR A 199 -2.07 12.87 6.12
N PRO A 200 -2.48 11.81 5.38
CA PRO A 200 -2.60 10.48 5.95
C PRO A 200 -1.29 9.96 6.57
N MET A 201 -0.16 10.16 5.89
CA MET A 201 1.16 9.75 6.39
C MET A 201 1.54 10.48 7.69
N LYS A 202 1.28 11.78 7.79
CA LYS A 202 1.53 12.57 9.01
C LYS A 202 0.73 12.04 10.19
N LYS A 203 -0.57 11.79 9.99
CA LYS A 203 -1.43 11.16 11.02
C LYS A 203 -0.90 9.78 11.41
N MET A 204 -0.49 8.97 10.44
CA MET A 204 0.11 7.66 10.69
C MET A 204 1.39 7.75 11.51
N ALA A 205 2.25 8.74 11.26
CA ALA A 205 3.48 8.94 12.02
C ALA A 205 3.24 9.25 13.51
N GLU A 206 2.07 9.79 13.86
CA GLU A 206 1.67 10.15 15.23
C GLU A 206 1.09 8.96 15.99
N GLN A 207 0.29 8.11 15.33
CA GLN A 207 -0.52 7.09 16.02
C GLN A 207 -0.14 5.63 15.71
N TYR A 208 0.61 5.36 14.63
CA TYR A 208 0.94 4.00 14.24
C TYR A 208 2.05 3.43 15.12
N ASN A 209 1.73 2.37 15.87
CA ASN A 209 2.62 1.78 16.88
C ASN A 209 2.81 0.27 16.67
N HIS A 210 3.02 -0.15 15.42
CA HIS A 210 3.30 -1.55 15.08
C HIS A 210 4.80 -1.80 14.90
N TYR A 211 5.21 -3.01 15.28
CA TYR A 211 6.59 -3.45 15.27
C TYR A 211 6.74 -4.78 14.52
N LEU A 212 7.90 -4.95 13.88
CA LEU A 212 8.37 -6.21 13.32
C LEU A 212 9.66 -6.60 14.05
N GLY A 213 9.54 -7.47 15.06
CA GLY A 213 10.61 -7.67 16.06
C GLY A 213 10.85 -6.36 16.81
N GLU A 214 12.09 -5.87 16.82
CA GLU A 214 12.46 -4.59 17.45
C GLU A 214 12.26 -3.37 16.52
N TYR A 215 11.95 -3.60 15.24
CA TYR A 215 11.82 -2.52 14.28
C TYR A 215 10.43 -1.88 14.34
N ALA A 216 10.37 -0.58 14.66
CA ALA A 216 9.14 0.20 14.59
C ALA A 216 8.81 0.51 13.13
N LEU A 217 7.74 -0.07 12.58
CA LEU A 217 7.35 0.07 11.17
C LEU A 217 7.06 1.52 10.78
N VAL A 218 6.59 2.33 11.73
CA VAL A 218 6.37 3.78 11.54
C VAL A 218 7.66 4.54 11.17
N THR A 219 8.83 3.96 11.40
CA THR A 219 10.12 4.55 11.02
C THR A 219 10.19 4.80 9.53
N ASP A 220 9.63 3.93 8.69
CA ASP A 220 9.60 4.08 7.23
C ASP A 220 8.86 5.36 6.83
N VAL A 221 7.69 5.57 7.41
CA VAL A 221 6.86 6.77 7.21
C VAL A 221 7.58 8.02 7.72
N LYS A 222 8.17 7.96 8.93
CA LYS A 222 8.89 9.09 9.53
C LYS A 222 10.10 9.50 8.69
N THR A 223 10.92 8.54 8.25
CA THR A 223 12.08 8.81 7.40
C THR A 223 11.66 9.47 6.08
N PHE A 224 10.55 9.04 5.48
CA PHE A 224 10.03 9.70 4.28
C PHE A 224 9.56 11.13 4.57
N LEU A 225 8.81 11.34 5.65
CA LEU A 225 8.31 12.67 6.05
C LEU A 225 9.42 13.63 6.50
N ASP A 226 10.51 13.14 7.08
CA ASP A 226 11.65 13.97 7.44
C ASP A 226 12.29 14.62 6.21
N LYS A 227 12.28 13.91 5.07
CA LYS A 227 12.79 14.41 3.79
C LYS A 227 11.75 15.21 3.00
N PHE A 228 10.50 14.73 2.95
CA PHE A 228 9.48 15.22 2.01
C PHE A 228 8.21 15.75 2.67
N GLY A 229 8.13 15.80 4.01
CA GLY A 229 6.92 16.18 4.74
C GLY A 229 6.42 17.61 4.47
N LYS A 230 7.26 18.45 3.83
CA LYS A 230 6.98 19.83 3.46
C LYS A 230 6.69 20.03 1.97
N THR A 231 6.65 18.97 1.16
CA THR A 231 6.35 19.07 -0.28
C THR A 231 5.03 19.81 -0.51
N ASP A 232 5.10 20.85 -1.33
CA ASP A 232 3.96 21.62 -1.82
C ASP A 232 3.33 20.93 -3.03
N PHE A 233 2.18 20.29 -2.82
CA PHE A 233 1.46 19.58 -3.88
C PHE A 233 0.78 20.53 -4.88
N SER A 234 0.88 21.85 -4.74
CA SER A 234 0.49 22.80 -5.80
C SER A 234 1.58 22.99 -6.87
N LYS A 235 2.78 22.43 -6.66
CA LYS A 235 3.96 22.61 -7.53
C LYS A 235 4.50 21.27 -8.02
N GLN A 236 4.47 21.05 -9.34
CA GLN A 236 4.96 19.81 -9.94
C GLN A 236 6.43 19.57 -9.62
N GLU A 237 7.26 20.63 -9.63
CA GLU A 237 8.69 20.52 -9.37
C GLU A 237 9.03 20.03 -7.97
N GLU A 238 8.15 20.25 -6.99
CA GLU A 238 8.31 19.73 -5.62
C GLU A 238 7.82 18.28 -5.51
N ILE A 239 6.74 17.93 -6.20
CA ILE A 239 6.24 16.53 -6.30
C ILE A 239 7.30 15.66 -7.00
N ASP A 240 7.96 16.18 -8.03
CA ASP A 240 8.98 15.48 -8.80
C ASP A 240 10.20 15.07 -7.96
N GLN A 241 10.44 15.74 -6.83
CA GLN A 241 11.54 15.40 -5.91
C GLN A 241 11.24 14.19 -5.01
N LEU A 242 9.98 13.77 -4.89
CA LEU A 242 9.61 12.61 -4.07
C LEU A 242 10.35 11.37 -4.56
N GLU A 243 10.84 10.53 -3.64
CA GLU A 243 11.65 9.37 -4.00
C GLU A 243 10.99 8.04 -3.64
N PHE A 244 11.05 7.09 -4.57
CA PHE A 244 10.41 5.79 -4.44
C PHE A 244 11.38 4.64 -4.70
N ALA A 245 11.23 3.56 -3.93
CA ALA A 245 12.05 2.35 -4.02
C ALA A 245 11.41 1.27 -4.90
N GLY A 246 10.15 1.43 -5.28
CA GLY A 246 9.48 0.49 -6.17
C GLY A 246 8.14 1.02 -6.67
N ILE A 247 7.55 0.29 -7.61
CA ILE A 247 6.27 0.61 -8.21
C ILE A 247 5.46 -0.65 -8.53
N ILE A 248 4.13 -0.55 -8.49
CA ILE A 248 3.21 -1.51 -9.13
C ILE A 248 2.70 -0.90 -10.44
N LEU A 249 2.90 -1.63 -11.52
CA LEU A 249 2.38 -1.32 -12.84
C LEU A 249 1.30 -2.31 -13.23
N THR A 250 0.24 -1.82 -13.87
CA THR A 250 -0.75 -2.67 -14.51
C THR A 250 -1.00 -2.27 -15.96
N GLY A 251 -1.33 -3.25 -16.79
CA GLY A 251 -1.56 -3.03 -18.22
C GLY A 251 -1.96 -4.31 -18.92
N LYS A 252 -2.31 -4.18 -20.19
CA LYS A 252 -2.53 -5.32 -21.08
C LYS A 252 -1.18 -5.77 -21.65
N ALA A 253 -0.86 -7.06 -21.53
CA ALA A 253 0.31 -7.63 -22.17
C ALA A 253 0.09 -7.74 -23.69
N GLU A 254 1.05 -7.27 -24.46
CA GLU A 254 1.06 -7.27 -25.94
C GLU A 254 2.10 -8.26 -26.47
#